data_AF-A0A970V698-F1
#
_entry.id   AF-A0A970V698-F1
#
_cell.length_a   1.000
_cell.length_b   1.000
_cell.length_c   1.000
_cell.angle_alpha   90.00
_cell.angle_beta   90.00
_cell.angle_gamma   90.00
#
_symmetry.space_group_name_H-M   'P 1'
#
loop_
_entity.id
_entity.type
_entity.pdbx_description
1 polymer ?
#
loop_
_entity_poly.entity_id
_entity_poly.type
_entity_poly.pdbx_seq_one_letter_code
_entity_poly.pdbx_strand_id
1 'polypeptide(L)'
;AGYDVVTVVTVVDDKAHYYPGASNFIIKMIAERSTKKLLGLQVIGQGAVDKMVDIAVTAITLKATLEDLKDLDLAYAPPFSTAS
;
A
#
# COMPACT_ATOMS: atom_id res chain seq x y z
N ALA A 1 25.02 -3.77 9.84
CA ALA A 1 23.88 -4.43 10.50
C ALA A 1 22.71 -4.44 9.52
N GLY A 2 21.95 -5.53 9.43
CA GLY A 2 20.78 -5.65 8.54
C GLY A 2 19.49 -5.15 9.21
N TYR A 3 18.41 -5.07 8.45
CA TYR A 3 17.07 -4.76 8.97
C TYR A 3 16.42 -6.01 9.61
N ASP A 4 15.80 -5.86 10.78
CA ASP A 4 14.84 -6.83 11.30
C ASP A 4 13.49 -6.60 10.62
N VAL A 5 13.15 -7.45 9.66
CA VAL A 5 12.03 -7.23 8.76
C VAL A 5 10.78 -7.99 9.19
N VAL A 6 9.64 -7.32 9.02
CA VAL A 6 8.31 -7.95 9.01
C VAL A 6 7.69 -7.76 7.64
N THR A 7 6.89 -8.73 7.20
CA THR A 7 6.24 -8.71 5.88
C THR A 7 4.80 -9.13 6.03
N VAL A 8 3.92 -8.46 5.30
CA VAL A 8 2.50 -8.81 5.16
C VAL A 8 2.16 -8.89 3.69
N VAL A 9 1.37 -9.89 3.32
CA VAL A 9 0.76 -10.00 2.00
C VAL A 9 -0.75 -9.94 2.19
N THR A 10 -1.41 -9.06 1.44
CA THR A 10 -2.87 -8.92 1.46
C THR A 10 -3.40 -8.89 0.04
N VAL A 11 -4.64 -9.33 -0.12
CA VAL A 11 -5.41 -9.18 -1.35
C VAL A 11 -6.51 -8.17 -1.06
N VAL A 12 -6.55 -7.10 -1.84
CA VAL A 12 -7.54 -6.02 -1.71
C VAL A 12 -8.21 -5.76 -3.05
N ASP A 13 -9.44 -5.29 -3.04
CA ASP A 13 -10.14 -4.89 -4.25
C ASP A 13 -9.52 -3.61 -4.82
N ASP A 14 -9.36 -3.51 -6.14
CA ASP A 14 -8.77 -2.34 -6.80
C ASP A 14 -9.72 -1.15 -6.90
N LYS A 15 -11.03 -1.42 -6.78
CA LYS A 15 -12.14 -0.48 -6.77
C LYS A 15 -13.29 -1.11 -5.98
N ALA A 16 -14.28 -0.31 -5.58
CA ALA A 16 -15.44 -0.85 -4.90
C ALA A 16 -16.14 -1.92 -5.77
N HIS A 17 -16.45 -3.07 -5.16
CA HIS A 17 -17.00 -4.26 -5.82
C HIS A 17 -18.26 -4.02 -6.68
N TYR A 18 -18.96 -2.90 -6.48
CA TYR A 18 -20.12 -2.49 -7.27
C TYR A 18 -19.78 -1.76 -8.59
N TYR A 19 -18.52 -1.38 -8.83
CA TYR A 19 -18.09 -0.77 -10.09
C TYR A 19 -17.78 -1.82 -11.17
N PRO A 20 -18.29 -1.65 -12.41
CA PRO A 20 -17.95 -2.53 -13.53
C PRO A 20 -16.44 -2.67 -13.75
N GLY A 21 -15.97 -3.91 -13.89
CA GLY A 21 -14.56 -4.23 -14.12
C GLY A 21 -13.68 -4.25 -12.87
N ALA A 22 -14.27 -4.38 -11.67
CA ALA A 22 -13.52 -4.59 -10.42
C ALA A 22 -12.54 -5.77 -10.55
N SER A 23 -11.30 -5.53 -10.15
CA SER A 23 -10.20 -6.50 -10.13
C SER A 23 -9.56 -6.49 -8.74
N ASN A 24 -8.66 -7.43 -8.50
CA ASN A 24 -7.92 -7.51 -7.25
C ASN A 24 -6.50 -6.95 -7.40
N PHE A 25 -5.99 -6.37 -6.32
CA PHE A 25 -4.57 -6.19 -6.08
C PHE A 25 -4.06 -7.23 -5.09
N ILE A 26 -2.89 -7.75 -5.36
CA ILE A 26 -2.07 -8.46 -4.37
C ILE A 26 -0.97 -7.49 -3.96
N ILE A 27 -0.94 -7.15 -2.68
CA ILE A 27 0.02 -6.21 -2.10
C ILE A 27 0.91 -6.96 -1.12
N LYS A 28 2.22 -6.84 -1.28
CA LYS A 28 3.21 -7.26 -0.30
C LYS A 28 3.92 -6.04 0.25
N MET A 29 3.86 -5.86 1.56
CA MET A 29 4.51 -4.76 2.28
C MET A 29 5.62 -5.30 3.17
N ILE A 30 6.74 -4.57 3.24
CA ILE A 30 7.91 -4.90 4.05
C ILE A 30 8.24 -3.70 4.95
N ALA A 31 8.39 -3.92 6.24
CA ALA A 31 8.73 -2.88 7.21
C ALA A 31 9.78 -3.35 8.22
N GLU A 32 10.48 -2.42 8.85
CA GLU A 32 11.37 -2.70 9.98
C GLU A 32 10.53 -2.93 11.24
N ARG A 33 10.75 -4.03 11.95
CA ARG A 33 9.94 -4.44 13.11
C ARG A 33 9.98 -3.45 14.27
N SER A 34 11.17 -2.94 14.59
CA SER A 34 11.40 -2.11 15.78
C SER A 34 10.90 -0.68 15.58
N THR A 35 11.19 -0.09 14.42
CA THR A 35 10.87 1.31 14.10
C THR A 35 9.57 1.49 13.34
N LYS A 36 9.03 0.38 12.79
CA LYS A 36 7.89 0.39 11.86
C LYS A 36 8.14 1.23 10.61
N LYS A 37 9.39 1.47 10.24
CA LYS A 37 9.72 2.17 9.00
C LYS A 37 9.32 1.33 7.79
N LEU A 38 8.66 1.94 6.81
CA LEU A 38 8.39 1.26 5.53
C LEU A 38 9.71 1.05 4.78
N LEU A 39 9.97 -0.20 4.38
CA LEU A 39 11.17 -0.59 3.64
C LEU A 39 10.87 -0.92 2.18
N GLY A 40 9.64 -1.35 1.87
CA GLY A 40 9.26 -1.71 0.51
C GLY A 40 7.78 -2.05 0.36
N LEU A 41 7.28 -1.88 -0.87
CA LEU A 41 5.94 -2.27 -1.29
C LEU A 41 6.04 -2.93 -2.68
N GLN A 42 5.32 -4.03 -2.88
CA GLN A 42 5.14 -4.67 -4.17
C GLN A 42 3.64 -4.82 -4.41
N VAL A 43 3.18 -4.45 -5.60
CA VAL A 43 1.77 -4.50 -5.98
C VAL A 43 1.64 -5.20 -7.32
N ILE A 44 0.69 -6.15 -7.41
CA ILE A 44 0.39 -6.89 -8.62
C ILE A 44 -1.13 -6.85 -8.82
N GLY A 45 -1.61 -6.44 -9.99
CA GLY A 45 -3.03 -6.46 -10.35
C GLY A 45 -3.31 -5.66 -11.63
N GLN A 46 -4.55 -5.67 -12.09
CA GLN A 46 -4.98 -4.95 -13.30
C GLN A 46 -5.42 -3.49 -13.05
N GLY A 47 -5.57 -3.09 -11.78
CA GLY A 47 -5.95 -1.72 -11.41
C GLY A 47 -4.79 -0.71 -11.47
N ALA A 48 -4.98 0.45 -10.82
CA ALA A 48 -3.98 1.51 -10.62
C ALA A 48 -2.77 1.12 -9.73
N VAL A 49 -2.01 0.10 -10.16
CA VAL A 49 -0.76 -0.38 -9.53
C VAL A 49 0.29 0.74 -9.44
N ASP A 50 0.37 1.56 -10.48
CA ASP A 50 1.27 2.70 -10.62
C ASP A 50 1.15 3.68 -9.44
N LYS A 51 -0.08 4.08 -9.11
CA LYS A 51 -0.34 5.03 -8.01
C LYS A 51 0.11 4.52 -6.66
N MET A 52 -0.15 3.24 -6.37
CA MET A 52 0.23 2.61 -5.10
C MET A 52 1.74 2.54 -4.92
N VAL A 53 2.47 2.28 -6.02
CA VAL A 53 3.93 2.27 -6.03
C VAL A 53 4.49 3.68 -5.79
N ASP A 54 3.95 4.71 -6.44
CA ASP A 54 4.42 6.10 -6.25
C ASP A 54 4.25 6.59 -4.80
N ILE A 55 3.14 6.22 -4.17
CA ILE A 55 2.90 6.51 -2.75
C ILE A 55 3.97 5.83 -1.87
N ALA A 56 4.25 4.56 -2.12
CA ALA A 56 5.26 3.84 -1.34
C ALA A 56 6.67 4.39 -1.57
N VAL A 57 7.04 4.76 -2.79
CA VAL A 57 8.33 5.42 -3.09
C VAL A 57 8.43 6.73 -2.33
N THR A 58 7.36 7.54 -2.33
CA THR A 58 7.32 8.80 -1.59
C THR A 58 7.51 8.57 -0.08
N ALA A 59 6.76 7.63 0.49
CA ALA A 59 6.86 7.29 1.92
C ALA A 59 8.25 6.77 2.31
N ILE A 60 8.85 5.88 1.50
CA ILE A 60 10.22 5.37 1.72
C ILE A 60 11.23 6.52 1.65
N THR A 61 11.08 7.43 0.68
CA THR A 61 11.95 8.60 0.50
C THR A 61 11.90 9.52 1.71
N LEU A 62 10.71 9.72 2.28
CA LEU A 62 10.50 10.50 3.51
C LEU A 62 10.88 9.75 4.79
N LYS A 63 11.33 8.48 4.68
CA LYS A 63 11.60 7.58 5.80
C LYS A 63 10.39 7.40 6.73
N ALA A 64 9.19 7.47 6.16
CA ALA A 64 7.92 7.37 6.87
C ALA A 64 7.75 6.00 7.57
N THR A 65 7.02 6.03 8.67
CA THR A 65 6.59 4.87 9.44
C THR A 65 5.24 4.34 8.95
N LEU A 66 4.86 3.13 9.36
CA LEU A 66 3.54 2.56 9.08
C LEU A 66 2.41 3.39 9.69
N GLU A 67 2.67 4.08 10.81
CA GLU A 67 1.74 5.05 11.40
C GLU A 67 1.52 6.25 10.48
N ASP A 68 2.58 6.84 9.95
CA ASP A 68 2.47 7.95 8.99
C ASP A 68 1.68 7.55 7.73
N LEU A 69 1.86 6.30 7.28
CA LEU A 69 1.12 5.71 6.14
C LEU A 69 -0.35 5.45 6.43
N LYS A 70 -0.69 5.13 7.69
CA LYS A 70 -2.07 4.96 8.13
C LYS A 70 -2.80 6.31 8.21
N ASP A 71 -2.09 7.33 8.67
CA ASP A 71 -2.62 8.70 8.81
C ASP A 71 -2.56 9.50 7.50
N LEU A 72 -1.81 9.00 6.51
CA LEU A 72 -1.92 9.41 5.11
C LEU A 72 -3.33 9.06 4.61
N ASP A 73 -4.21 10.04 4.69
CA ASP A 73 -5.54 10.03 4.08
C ASP A 73 -5.35 10.09 2.55
N LEU A 74 -4.91 8.96 1.99
CA LEU A 74 -4.69 8.75 0.56
C LEU A 74 -6.04 8.85 -0.10
N ALA A 75 -6.41 10.09 -0.45
CA ALA A 75 -7.62 10.51 -1.12
C ALA A 75 -8.59 9.36 -1.32
N TYR A 76 -9.47 9.16 -0.32
CA TYR A 76 -10.68 8.38 -0.51
C TYR A 76 -11.47 9.03 -1.65
N ALA A 77 -11.17 8.59 -2.87
CA ALA A 77 -11.91 8.88 -4.07
C ALA A 77 -12.63 7.57 -4.43
N PRO A 78 -13.97 7.51 -4.35
CA PRO A 78 -14.78 6.35 -4.72
C PRO A 78 -14.42 5.64 -6.04
N PRO A 79 -13.82 6.30 -7.06
CA PRO A 79 -13.32 5.59 -8.25
C PRO A 79 -11.96 4.86 -8.10
N PHE A 80 -11.23 4.98 -6.98
CA PHE A 80 -9.84 4.49 -6.86
C PHE A 80 -9.47 3.79 -5.53
N SER A 81 -10.35 3.73 -4.52
CA SER A 81 -10.05 3.05 -3.26
C SER A 81 -11.33 2.54 -2.56
N THR A 82 -11.30 1.32 -2.03
CA THR A 82 -12.37 0.77 -1.21
C THR A 82 -12.21 1.24 0.24
N ALA A 83 -13.15 2.05 0.73
CA ALA A 83 -13.35 2.17 2.17
C ALA A 83 -14.09 0.92 2.64
N SER A 84 -13.47 0.20 3.56
CA SER A 84 -14.12 -0.79 4.42
C SER A 84 -13.94 -0.34 5.86
#